data_AF-A0A962XBJ7-F1
#
_entry.id   AF-A0A962XBJ7-F1
#
_cell.length_a   1.000
_cell.length_b   1.000
_cell.length_c   1.000
_cell.angle_alpha   90.00
_cell.angle_beta   90.00
_cell.angle_gamma   90.00
#
_symmetry.space_group_name_H-M   'P 1'
#
loop_
_entity.id
_entity.type
_entity.pdbx_description
1 polymer ?
#
loop_
_entity_poly.entity_id
_entity_poly.type
_entity_poly.pdbx_seq_one_letter_code
_entity_poly.pdbx_strand_id
1 'polypeptide(L)'
;MSDKKLWAGRFAEPTDAFVEAFTASVEFDQRLAAHDIQGSIAHATMLARQGILTQDECDAIVTGLERIRSRIEQGEFDWSIELEDVHMNIEAALTDDIGIAGKKLHTGRSRNDQV
;
A
#
# COMPACT_ATOMS: atom_id res chain seq x y z
N MET A 1 9.99 -13.00 -4.80
CA MET A 1 11.09 -12.33 -4.08
C MET A 1 11.37 -11.00 -4.75
N SER A 2 10.89 -9.91 -4.17
CA SER A 2 11.37 -8.57 -4.46
C SER A 2 11.13 -7.73 -3.20
N ASP A 3 11.84 -8.10 -2.12
CA ASP A 3 12.01 -7.27 -0.93
C ASP A 3 12.92 -6.08 -1.27
N LYS A 4 12.36 -5.11 -1.97
CA LYS A 4 13.00 -3.81 -2.14
C LYS A 4 12.03 -2.75 -1.67
N LYS A 5 12.24 -2.32 -0.42
CA LYS A 5 11.64 -1.13 0.17
C LYS A 5 11.64 0.01 -0.86
N LEU A 6 10.55 0.77 -0.95
CA LEU A 6 10.31 1.75 -2.02
C LEU A 6 11.45 2.79 -2.16
N TRP A 7 12.20 3.04 -1.09
CA TRP A 7 13.31 4.00 -1.04
C TRP A 7 14.72 3.36 -1.11
N ALA A 8 14.84 2.04 -0.99
CA ALA A 8 16.12 1.34 -0.83
C ALA A 8 17.03 1.34 -2.08
N GLY A 9 16.59 1.94 -3.20
CA GLY A 9 17.36 1.96 -4.46
C GLY A 9 18.71 2.65 -4.41
N ARG A 10 19.07 3.33 -3.29
CA ARG A 10 20.33 4.09 -3.12
C ARG A 10 21.32 3.49 -2.12
N PHE A 11 20.98 2.42 -1.42
CA PHE A 11 21.82 1.86 -0.36
C PHE A 11 22.36 0.48 -0.73
N ALA A 12 23.61 0.20 -0.36
CA ALA A 12 24.30 -1.06 -0.66
C ALA A 12 24.17 -2.11 0.46
N GLU A 13 23.79 -1.69 1.67
CA GLU A 13 23.68 -2.51 2.86
C GLU A 13 22.27 -2.42 3.46
N PRO A 14 21.76 -3.49 4.10
CA PRO A 14 20.49 -3.46 4.82
C PRO A 14 20.55 -2.49 6.00
N THR A 15 19.40 -1.93 6.36
CA THR A 15 19.31 -0.98 7.48
C THR A 15 19.36 -1.75 8.80
N ASP A 16 19.96 -1.16 9.84
CA ASP A 16 20.00 -1.78 11.17
C ASP A 16 18.56 -1.96 11.71
N ALA A 17 18.24 -3.13 12.28
CA ALA A 17 16.91 -3.46 12.79
C ALA A 17 16.38 -2.43 13.82
N PHE A 18 17.27 -1.81 14.59
CA PHE A 18 16.91 -0.73 15.49
C PHE A 18 16.40 0.50 14.73
N VAL A 19 17.06 0.87 13.63
CA VAL A 19 16.65 2.00 12.81
C VAL A 19 15.30 1.71 12.16
N GLU A 20 15.09 0.49 11.65
CA GLU A 20 13.82 0.11 11.03
C GLU A 20 12.64 0.22 12.00
N ALA A 21 12.79 -0.35 13.20
CA ALA A 21 11.79 -0.24 14.25
C ALA A 21 11.56 1.21 14.72
N PHE A 22 12.64 2.01 14.78
CA PHE A 22 12.53 3.43 15.16
C PHE A 22 11.79 4.28 14.11
N THR A 23 11.95 3.95 12.82
CA THR A 23 11.32 4.69 11.73
C THR A 23 9.92 4.21 11.37
N ALA A 24 9.56 2.99 11.75
CA ALA A 24 8.24 2.44 11.47
C ALA A 24 7.13 3.21 12.22
N SER A 25 6.06 3.53 11.50
CA SER A 25 4.86 4.18 12.02
C SER A 25 3.65 3.26 12.11
N VAL A 26 3.73 2.06 11.53
CA VAL A 26 2.60 1.11 11.44
C VAL A 26 1.91 0.84 12.79
N GLU A 27 2.68 0.76 13.87
CA GLU A 27 2.15 0.49 15.21
C GLU A 27 1.13 1.54 15.70
N PHE A 28 1.16 2.76 15.16
CA PHE A 28 0.20 3.82 15.50
C PHE A 28 -0.61 4.33 14.31
N ASP A 29 -0.10 4.28 13.08
CA ASP A 29 -0.79 4.81 11.90
C ASP A 29 -1.75 3.80 11.25
N GLN A 30 -1.73 2.51 11.63
CA GLN A 30 -2.70 1.51 11.17
C GLN A 30 -4.17 1.92 11.43
N ARG A 31 -4.41 2.82 12.39
CA ARG A 31 -5.72 3.44 12.65
C ARG A 31 -6.25 4.26 11.45
N LEU A 32 -5.38 4.65 10.52
CA LEU A 32 -5.71 5.41 9.32
C LEU A 32 -6.08 4.51 8.14
N ALA A 33 -6.04 3.18 8.29
CA ALA A 33 -6.26 2.24 7.19
C ALA A 33 -7.57 2.49 6.40
N ALA A 34 -8.67 2.78 7.10
CA ALA A 34 -9.95 3.08 6.43
C ALA A 34 -9.85 4.30 5.49
N HIS A 35 -9.11 5.33 5.91
CA HIS A 35 -8.90 6.56 5.13
C HIS A 35 -7.94 6.31 3.97
N ASP A 36 -6.85 5.56 4.21
CA ASP A 36 -5.91 5.18 3.15
C ASP A 36 -6.61 4.40 2.03
N ILE A 37 -7.42 3.40 2.40
CA ILE A 37 -8.19 2.58 1.45
C ILE A 37 -9.16 3.45 0.66
N GLN A 38 -9.89 4.36 1.33
CA GLN A 38 -10.83 5.25 0.65
C GLN A 38 -10.11 6.19 -0.33
N GLY A 39 -8.99 6.79 0.08
CA GLY A 39 -8.17 7.62 -0.79
C GLY A 39 -7.59 6.84 -1.98
N SER A 40 -7.18 5.59 -1.74
CA SER A 40 -6.68 4.68 -2.77
C SER A 40 -7.74 4.28 -3.79
N ILE A 41 -8.99 4.04 -3.37
CA ILE A 41 -10.12 3.80 -4.29
C ILE A 41 -10.37 5.03 -5.17
N ALA A 42 -10.36 6.23 -4.57
CA ALA A 42 -10.54 7.48 -5.31
C ALA A 42 -9.41 7.69 -6.34
N HIS A 43 -8.16 7.41 -5.95
CA HIS A 43 -7.00 7.51 -6.83
C HIS A 43 -7.06 6.51 -7.99
N ALA A 44 -7.37 5.23 -7.72
CA ALA A 44 -7.56 4.22 -8.76
C ALA A 44 -8.63 4.64 -9.79
N THR A 45 -9.76 5.15 -9.29
CA THR A 45 -10.86 5.66 -10.12
C THR A 45 -10.40 6.82 -11.00
N MET A 46 -9.60 7.74 -10.46
CA MET A 46 -9.02 8.85 -11.21
C MET A 46 -8.06 8.35 -12.29
N LEU A 47 -7.15 7.42 -11.97
CA LEU A 47 -6.21 6.85 -12.93
C LEU A 47 -6.91 6.16 -14.11
N ALA A 48 -8.01 5.45 -13.85
CA ALA A 48 -8.84 4.84 -14.88
C ALA A 48 -9.48 5.89 -15.79
N ARG A 49 -10.01 6.99 -15.21
CA ARG A 49 -10.56 8.11 -15.98
C ARG A 49 -9.53 8.81 -16.86
N GLN A 50 -8.26 8.82 -16.45
CA GLN A 50 -7.14 9.36 -17.25
C GLN A 50 -6.57 8.35 -18.25
N GLY A 51 -7.11 7.12 -18.31
CA GLY A 51 -6.65 6.07 -19.22
C GLY A 51 -5.31 5.44 -18.84
N ILE A 52 -4.84 5.64 -17.60
CA ILE A 52 -3.60 5.04 -17.08
C ILE A 52 -3.85 3.59 -16.63
N LEU A 53 -5.05 3.33 -16.08
CA LEU A 53 -5.55 2.00 -15.79
C LEU A 53 -6.66 1.63 -16.77
N THR A 54 -6.79 0.34 -17.08
CA THR A 54 -8.02 -0.16 -17.70
C THR A 54 -9.15 -0.20 -16.67
N GLN A 55 -10.40 -0.30 -17.13
CA GLN A 55 -11.54 -0.47 -16.21
C GLN A 55 -11.40 -1.77 -15.40
N ASP A 56 -10.96 -2.87 -16.03
CA ASP A 56 -10.74 -4.15 -15.34
C ASP A 56 -9.66 -4.04 -14.25
N GLU A 57 -8.58 -3.29 -14.50
CA GLU A 57 -7.54 -3.03 -13.50
C GLU A 57 -8.07 -2.19 -12.33
N CYS A 58 -8.89 -1.18 -12.64
CA CYS A 58 -9.54 -0.35 -11.62
C CYS A 58 -10.47 -1.21 -10.74
N ASP A 59 -11.32 -2.02 -11.35
CA ASP A 59 -12.29 -2.86 -10.65
C ASP A 59 -11.58 -3.92 -9.78
N ALA A 60 -10.47 -4.49 -10.27
CA ALA A 60 -9.63 -5.39 -9.49
C ALA A 60 -9.01 -4.69 -8.27
N ILE A 61 -8.48 -3.47 -8.44
CA ILE A 61 -7.93 -2.67 -7.33
C ILE A 61 -9.01 -2.35 -6.30
N VAL A 62 -10.17 -1.86 -6.72
CA VAL A 62 -11.28 -1.50 -5.80
C VAL A 62 -11.75 -2.73 -5.03
N THR A 63 -11.95 -3.85 -5.72
CA THR A 63 -12.37 -5.10 -5.08
C THR A 63 -11.31 -5.62 -4.11
N GLY A 64 -10.02 -5.57 -4.46
CA GLY A 64 -8.92 -5.95 -3.58
C GLY A 64 -8.85 -5.08 -2.33
N LEU A 65 -8.98 -3.76 -2.49
CA LEU A 65 -9.00 -2.79 -1.40
C LEU A 65 -10.18 -2.99 -0.43
N GLU A 66 -11.38 -3.31 -0.93
CA GLU A 66 -12.53 -3.64 -0.07
C GLU A 66 -12.33 -4.98 0.67
N ARG A 67 -11.70 -5.97 0.04
CA ARG A 67 -11.32 -7.23 0.72
C ARG A 67 -10.31 -6.97 1.83
N ILE A 68 -9.29 -6.15 1.58
CA ILE A 68 -8.31 -5.74 2.58
C ILE A 68 -9.00 -5.02 3.74
N ARG A 69 -9.90 -4.07 3.47
CA ARG A 69 -10.70 -3.39 4.50
C ARG A 69 -11.42 -4.39 5.39
N SER A 70 -12.10 -5.37 4.79
CA SER A 70 -12.86 -6.38 5.51
C SER A 70 -11.97 -7.21 6.45
N ARG A 71 -10.78 -7.64 6.01
CA ARG A 71 -9.80 -8.35 6.86
C ARG A 71 -9.36 -7.47 8.03
N ILE A 72 -9.08 -6.19 7.78
CA ILE A 72 -8.67 -5.24 8.84
C ILE A 72 -9.78 -5.07 9.89
N GLU A 73 -11.02 -4.89 9.46
CA GLU A 73 -12.18 -4.73 10.35
C GLU A 73 -12.47 -5.98 11.19
N GLN A 74 -12.16 -7.16 10.65
CA GLN A 74 -12.28 -8.45 11.35
C GLN A 74 -11.10 -8.75 12.27
N GLY A 75 -10.02 -7.96 12.22
CA GLY A 75 -8.78 -8.24 12.95
C GLY A 75 -7.97 -9.39 12.36
N GLU A 76 -8.21 -9.73 11.08
CA GLU A 76 -7.56 -10.82 10.34
C GLU A 76 -6.47 -10.29 9.37
N PHE A 77 -6.00 -9.05 9.58
CA PHE A 77 -4.94 -8.45 8.79
C PHE A 77 -3.63 -8.44 9.57
N ASP A 78 -2.63 -9.15 9.04
CA ASP A 78 -1.29 -9.24 9.63
C ASP A 78 -0.45 -8.01 9.24
N TRP A 79 -0.28 -7.08 10.19
CA TRP A 79 0.57 -5.92 10.03
C TRP A 79 2.06 -6.29 10.13
N SER A 80 2.88 -5.74 9.24
CA SER A 80 4.34 -5.91 9.26
C SER A 80 5.04 -4.59 9.54
N ILE A 81 5.92 -4.60 10.55
CA ILE A 81 6.84 -3.50 10.87
C ILE A 81 7.87 -3.30 9.75
N GLU A 82 8.23 -4.38 9.04
CA GLU A 82 9.19 -4.31 7.92
C GLU A 82 8.63 -3.51 6.73
N LEU A 83 7.30 -3.39 6.65
CA LEU A 83 6.59 -2.54 5.70
C LEU A 83 6.41 -1.11 6.21
N GLU A 84 7.05 -0.72 7.32
CA GLU A 84 7.20 0.61 7.91
C GLU A 84 5.90 1.35 8.28
N ASP A 85 4.92 1.49 7.37
CA ASP A 85 3.71 2.31 7.54
C ASP A 85 2.42 1.60 7.05
N VAL A 86 1.26 2.18 7.36
CA VAL A 86 -0.06 1.70 6.91
C VAL A 86 -0.18 1.60 5.39
N HIS A 87 0.41 2.53 4.64
CA HIS A 87 0.28 2.63 3.19
C HIS A 87 0.98 1.48 2.49
N MET A 88 2.20 1.16 2.92
CA MET A 88 3.01 0.07 2.38
C MET A 88 2.44 -1.30 2.76
N ASN A 89 1.88 -1.44 3.97
CA ASN A 89 1.14 -2.65 4.34
C ASN A 89 -0.04 -2.92 3.40
N ILE A 90 -0.87 -1.89 3.13
CA ILE A 90 -2.02 -2.01 2.23
C ILE A 90 -1.56 -2.27 0.78
N GLU A 91 -0.53 -1.58 0.30
CA GLU A 91 -0.04 -1.74 -1.08
C GLU A 91 0.63 -3.10 -1.32
N ALA A 92 1.38 -3.62 -0.34
CA ALA A 92 1.95 -4.95 -0.39
C ALA A 92 0.84 -6.01 -0.43
N ALA A 93 -0.13 -5.92 0.48
CA ALA A 93 -1.27 -6.83 0.52
C ALA A 93 -2.09 -6.79 -0.78
N LEU A 94 -2.32 -5.59 -1.34
CA LEU A 94 -3.01 -5.45 -2.62
C LEU A 94 -2.21 -6.08 -3.77
N THR A 95 -0.89 -5.85 -3.79
CA THR A 95 -0.01 -6.45 -4.81
C THR A 95 0.00 -7.97 -4.72
N ASP A 96 -0.03 -8.54 -3.52
CA ASP A 96 -0.11 -9.99 -3.33
C ASP A 96 -1.47 -10.55 -3.77
N ASP A 97 -2.56 -9.83 -3.49
CA ASP A 97 -3.92 -10.26 -3.84
C ASP A 97 -4.22 -10.18 -5.35
N ILE A 98 -3.71 -9.16 -6.07
CA ILE A 98 -4.09 -8.89 -7.49
C ILE A 98 -2.90 -8.72 -8.45
N GLY A 99 -1.67 -8.91 -7.99
CA GLY A 99 -0.47 -8.87 -8.81
C GLY A 99 -0.13 -7.48 -9.35
N ILE A 100 0.24 -7.41 -10.64
CA ILE A 100 0.82 -6.20 -11.25
C ILE A 100 -0.14 -5.00 -11.26
N ALA A 101 -1.46 -5.24 -11.28
CA ALA A 101 -2.46 -4.19 -11.20
C ALA A 101 -2.34 -3.41 -9.87
N GLY A 102 -2.09 -4.10 -8.76
CA GLY A 102 -1.88 -3.45 -7.46
C GLY A 102 -0.69 -2.49 -7.45
N LYS A 103 0.42 -2.87 -8.11
CA LYS A 103 1.61 -1.99 -8.23
C LYS A 103 1.34 -0.70 -9.00
N LYS A 104 0.39 -0.70 -9.93
CA LYS A 104 0.06 0.48 -10.74
C LYS A 104 -0.69 1.54 -9.95
N LEU A 105 -1.30 1.20 -8.81
CA LEU A 105 -2.02 2.15 -7.95
C LEU A 105 -1.13 3.33 -7.53
N HIS A 106 0.18 3.13 -7.34
CA HIS A 106 1.09 4.19 -6.91
C HIS A 106 1.50 5.16 -8.04
N THR A 107 1.02 4.96 -9.27
CA THR A 107 1.36 5.82 -10.40
C THR A 107 0.90 7.25 -10.14
N GLY A 108 1.84 8.20 -10.18
CA GLY A 108 1.55 9.63 -10.06
C GLY A 108 1.13 10.09 -8.66
N ARG A 109 1.42 9.32 -7.60
CA ARG A 109 1.08 9.66 -6.21
C ARG A 109 2.34 9.63 -5.34
N SER A 110 2.50 10.61 -4.45
CA SER A 110 3.54 10.60 -3.41
C SER A 110 2.93 10.32 -2.04
N ARG A 111 3.73 9.81 -1.10
CA ARG A 111 3.34 9.69 0.32
C ARG A 111 3.04 11.05 0.94
N ASN A 112 3.73 12.10 0.50
CA ASN A 112 3.47 13.46 0.95
C ASN A 112 2.04 13.94 0.61
N ASP A 113 1.42 13.38 -0.44
CA ASP A 113 0.07 13.72 -0.88
C ASP A 113 -0.99 12.79 -0.26
N GLN A 114 -0.56 11.64 0.26
CA GLN A 114 -1.43 10.54 0.72
C GLN A 114 -1.63 10.52 2.24
N VAL A 115 -0.67 11.04 3.00
CA VAL A 115 -0.69 11.11 4.48
C VAL A 115 -1.62 12.18 5.03
#